data_AF-A0A8C9Q160-F1
#
_entry.id   AF-A0A8C9Q160-F1
#
_cell.length_a   1.000
_cell.length_b   1.000
_cell.length_c   1.000
_cell.angle_alpha   90.00
_cell.angle_beta   90.00
_cell.angle_gamma   90.00
#
_symmetry.space_group_name_H-M   'P 1'
#
loop_
_entity.id
_entity.type
_entity.pdbx_description
1 polymer ?
#
loop_
_entity_poly.entity_id
_entity_poly.type
_entity_poly.pdbx_seq_one_letter_code
_entity_poly.pdbx_strand_id
1 'polypeptide(L)'
;KFRRIGSGQFHTITRKHMSWHDNLEEPEDVRFFNLIHHAAQRPRKKYPETQTESQEIGWEEEPLVSPERQDHRLNHFRVYKDITLYKVKLWLLGEEDHRK
;
A
#
# COMPACT_ATOMS: atom_id res chain seq x y z
N LYS A 1 -64.25 -1.49 -15.05
CA LYS A 1 -63.53 -2.51 -14.25
C LYS A 1 -62.09 -2.04 -14.03
N PHE A 2 -61.77 -1.50 -12.85
CA PHE A 2 -60.40 -1.12 -12.47
C PHE A 2 -59.66 -2.36 -11.94
N ARG A 3 -58.51 -2.71 -12.53
CA ARG A 3 -57.61 -3.71 -11.95
C ARG A 3 -56.66 -3.00 -10.97
N ARG A 4 -56.70 -3.41 -9.70
CA ARG A 4 -55.73 -3.04 -8.68
C ARG A 4 -54.34 -3.52 -9.12
N ILE A 5 -53.40 -2.60 -9.22
CA ILE A 5 -51.98 -2.92 -9.34
C ILE A 5 -51.49 -3.14 -7.90
N GLY A 6 -50.87 -4.30 -7.66
CA GLY A 6 -50.51 -4.77 -6.33
C GLY A 6 -49.61 -3.80 -5.56
N SER A 7 -49.76 -3.82 -4.23
CA SER A 7 -48.91 -3.13 -3.28
C SER A 7 -47.45 -3.53 -3.48
N GLY A 8 -46.66 -2.65 -4.09
CA GLY A 8 -45.21 -2.81 -4.18
C GLY A 8 -44.61 -2.80 -2.78
N GLN A 9 -44.16 -3.96 -2.31
CA GLN A 9 -43.44 -4.09 -1.07
C GLN A 9 -42.04 -3.51 -1.31
N PHE A 10 -41.76 -2.30 -0.79
CA PHE A 10 -40.41 -1.74 -0.84
C PHE A 10 -39.50 -2.62 0.03
N HIS A 11 -38.64 -3.40 -0.62
CA HIS A 11 -37.60 -4.14 0.09
C HIS A 11 -36.49 -3.14 0.39
N THR A 12 -36.22 -2.90 1.67
CA THR A 12 -35.06 -2.11 2.07
C THR A 12 -33.81 -2.88 1.65
N ILE A 13 -33.20 -2.47 0.54
CA ILE A 13 -31.91 -2.97 0.13
C ILE A 13 -30.93 -2.56 1.22
N THR A 14 -30.46 -3.54 2.01
CA THR A 14 -29.38 -3.31 2.96
C THR A 14 -28.17 -2.82 2.19
N ARG A 15 -27.63 -1.67 2.59
CA ARG A 15 -26.43 -1.12 1.94
C ARG A 15 -25.30 -2.13 2.06
N LYS A 16 -24.40 -2.10 1.07
CA LYS A 16 -23.17 -2.88 1.13
C LYS A 16 -22.41 -2.49 2.40
N HIS A 17 -21.96 -3.48 3.15
CA HIS A 17 -21.33 -3.36 4.46
C HIS A 17 -20.07 -2.46 4.50
N MET A 18 -19.58 -1.99 3.35
CA MET A 18 -18.38 -1.15 3.19
C MET A 18 -18.68 0.11 2.35
N SER A 19 -19.94 0.54 2.30
CA SER A 19 -20.31 1.74 1.54
C SER A 19 -19.61 2.95 2.15
N TRP A 20 -18.86 3.69 1.33
CA TRP A 20 -18.06 4.83 1.80
C TRP A 20 -18.90 5.90 2.51
N HIS A 21 -20.20 5.95 2.19
CA HIS A 21 -21.17 6.91 2.71
C HIS A 21 -21.57 6.70 4.18
N ASP A 22 -21.10 5.64 4.83
CA ASP A 22 -21.36 5.35 6.24
C ASP A 22 -20.08 5.48 7.10
N ASN A 23 -18.93 5.87 6.52
CA ASN A 23 -17.70 6.14 7.26
C ASN A 23 -17.83 7.49 7.99
N LEU A 24 -18.39 7.46 9.19
CA LEU A 24 -18.23 8.56 10.14
C LEU A 24 -16.75 8.60 10.53
N GLU A 25 -16.10 9.76 10.38
CA GLU A 25 -14.70 9.97 10.80
C GLU A 25 -14.63 9.93 12.33
N GLU A 26 -14.55 8.72 12.89
CA GLU A 26 -14.27 8.56 14.31
C GLU A 26 -12.83 9.03 14.57
N PRO A 27 -12.59 9.80 15.65
CA PRO A 27 -11.25 10.24 15.99
C PRO A 27 -10.34 9.02 16.14
N GLU A 28 -9.29 8.98 15.33
CA GLU A 28 -8.28 7.93 15.29
C GLU A 28 -7.87 7.49 16.71
N ASP A 29 -8.17 6.24 17.07
CA ASP A 29 -7.82 5.71 18.40
C ASP A 29 -6.30 5.51 18.48
N VAL A 30 -5.63 6.48 19.10
CA VAL A 30 -4.19 6.48 19.35
C VAL A 30 -3.73 5.21 20.08
N ARG A 31 -4.58 4.59 20.90
CA ARG A 31 -4.27 3.31 21.57
C ARG A 31 -4.14 2.18 20.57
N PHE A 32 -4.98 2.15 19.55
CA PHE A 32 -4.94 1.16 18.49
C PHE A 32 -3.71 1.34 17.59
N PHE A 33 -3.36 2.57 17.20
CA PHE A 33 -2.13 2.83 16.46
C PHE A 33 -0.89 2.41 17.23
N ASN A 34 -0.82 2.74 18.53
CA ASN A 34 0.28 2.31 19.38
C ASN A 34 0.40 0.78 19.46
N LEU A 35 -0.73 0.06 19.48
CA LEU A 35 -0.74 -1.40 19.48
C LEU A 35 -0.20 -1.97 18.17
N ILE A 36 -0.60 -1.43 17.02
CA ILE A 36 -0.07 -1.84 15.72
C ILE A 36 1.42 -1.54 15.64
N HIS A 37 1.86 -0.35 16.03
CA HIS A 37 3.27 0.01 16.04
C HIS A 37 4.09 -0.91 16.94
N HIS A 38 3.54 -1.29 18.10
CA HIS A 38 4.19 -2.24 19.00
C HIS A 38 4.24 -3.65 18.40
N ALA A 39 3.16 -4.13 17.78
CA ALA A 39 3.12 -5.44 17.14
C ALA A 39 4.01 -5.53 15.89
N ALA A 40 4.16 -4.41 15.17
CA ALA A 40 5.04 -4.26 14.02
C ALA A 40 6.50 -4.00 14.41
N GLN A 41 6.82 -4.00 15.71
CA GLN A 41 8.22 -3.98 16.14
C GLN A 41 8.93 -5.21 15.62
N ARG A 42 10.18 -4.99 15.22
CA ARG A 42 10.98 -6.01 14.56
C ARG A 42 11.27 -7.18 15.51
N PRO A 43 11.34 -8.42 15.00
CA PRO A 43 11.60 -9.61 15.82
C PRO A 43 12.81 -9.46 16.75
N ARG A 44 13.91 -8.86 16.27
CA ARG A 44 15.13 -8.58 17.04
C ARG A 44 14.92 -7.66 18.25
N LYS A 45 13.92 -6.77 18.23
CA LYS A 45 13.56 -5.94 19.39
C LYS A 45 12.72 -6.72 20.42
N LYS A 46 12.08 -7.81 19.99
CA LYS A 46 11.14 -8.59 20.78
C LYS A 46 11.77 -9.85 21.40
N TYR A 47 12.73 -10.46 20.72
CA TYR A 47 13.36 -11.70 21.16
C TYR A 47 14.90 -11.57 21.10
N PRO A 48 15.63 -12.22 22.02
CA PRO A 48 17.10 -12.19 22.02
C PRO A 48 17.69 -12.98 20.84
N GLU A 49 16.99 -14.01 20.35
CA GLU A 49 17.44 -14.90 19.28
C GLU A 49 16.30 -15.23 18.31
N THR A 50 16.65 -15.65 17.10
CA THR A 50 15.71 -16.07 16.04
C THR A 50 14.91 -17.28 16.50
N GLN A 51 13.58 -17.19 16.46
CA GLN A 51 12.69 -18.29 16.88
C GLN A 51 12.26 -19.17 15.70
N THR A 52 12.30 -18.64 14.48
CA THR A 52 11.89 -19.35 13.25
C THR A 52 12.87 -19.07 12.12
N GLU A 53 12.99 -20.00 11.17
CA GLU A 53 13.82 -19.85 9.96
C GLU A 53 13.49 -18.55 9.19
N SER A 54 12.20 -18.21 9.10
CA SER A 54 11.76 -16.96 8.46
C SER A 54 12.25 -15.69 9.16
N GLN A 55 12.57 -15.75 10.46
CA GLN A 55 13.13 -14.63 11.20
C GLN A 55 14.64 -14.52 11.01
N GLU A 56 15.32 -15.63 10.69
CA GLU A 56 16.77 -15.61 10.37
C GLU A 56 17.03 -14.74 9.14
N ILE A 57 16.16 -14.83 8.14
CA ILE A 57 16.19 -13.99 6.94
C ILE A 57 15.78 -12.56 7.32
N GLY A 58 16.77 -11.68 7.53
CA GLY A 58 16.57 -10.29 7.93
C GLY A 58 16.59 -10.06 9.44
N TRP A 59 17.14 -11.01 10.21
CA TRP A 59 17.40 -10.81 11.64
C TRP A 59 18.37 -9.65 11.90
N GLU A 60 19.49 -9.66 11.15
CA GLU A 60 20.41 -8.54 11.07
C GLU A 60 20.02 -7.67 9.86
N GLU A 61 19.65 -6.43 10.14
CA GLU A 61 19.26 -5.47 9.10
C GLU A 61 20.46 -4.75 8.50
N GLU A 62 21.51 -4.63 9.30
CA GLU A 62 22.73 -3.98 8.85
C GLU A 62 23.43 -4.93 7.89
N PRO A 63 23.81 -4.42 6.70
CA PRO A 63 24.54 -5.24 5.76
C PRO A 63 25.88 -5.64 6.38
N LEU A 64 26.25 -6.91 6.26
CA LEU A 64 27.51 -7.45 6.80
C LEU A 64 28.76 -6.73 6.25
N VAL A 65 28.64 -6.10 5.08
CA VAL A 65 29.68 -5.29 4.47
C VAL A 65 29.16 -3.87 4.32
N SER A 66 29.97 -2.89 4.67
CA SER A 66 29.64 -1.48 4.45
C SER A 66 29.37 -1.27 2.95
N PRO A 67 28.16 -0.88 2.57
CA PRO A 67 27.87 -0.62 1.18
C PRO A 67 28.47 0.74 0.87
N GLU A 68 29.72 0.76 0.41
CA GLU A 68 30.37 1.97 -0.12
C GLU A 68 29.68 2.36 -1.43
N ARG A 69 28.50 2.97 -1.30
CA ARG A 69 27.61 3.34 -2.40
C ARG A 69 28.10 4.59 -3.13
N GLN A 70 29.18 5.20 -2.65
CA GLN A 70 29.78 6.40 -3.23
C GLN A 70 30.70 6.06 -4.42
N ASP A 71 31.23 4.84 -4.51
CA ASP A 71 32.06 4.45 -5.64
C ASP A 71 31.21 4.19 -6.90
N HIS A 72 31.27 5.13 -7.84
CA HIS A 72 30.58 5.07 -9.12
C HIS A 72 31.09 3.95 -10.05
N ARG A 73 32.27 3.37 -9.77
CA ARG A 73 32.82 2.24 -10.54
C ARG A 73 32.10 0.93 -10.25
N LEU A 74 31.62 0.78 -9.01
CA LEU A 74 30.95 -0.43 -8.53
C LEU A 74 29.43 -0.26 -8.43
N ASN A 75 28.96 0.99 -8.41
CA ASN A 75 27.57 1.31 -8.18
C ASN A 75 26.85 1.88 -9.41
N HIS A 76 25.97 1.07 -10.01
CA HIS A 76 25.22 1.41 -11.22
C HIS A 76 23.73 1.59 -10.95
N PHE A 77 23.39 2.49 -10.02
CA PHE A 77 21.98 2.81 -9.78
C PHE A 77 21.32 3.40 -11.03
N ARG A 78 20.07 2.99 -11.26
CA ARG A 78 19.25 3.58 -12.31
C ARG A 78 18.83 4.99 -11.90
N VAL A 79 19.52 5.99 -12.43
CA VAL A 79 19.21 7.40 -12.18
C VAL A 79 18.39 7.96 -13.35
N TYR A 80 17.22 8.51 -13.04
CA TYR A 80 16.42 9.24 -14.02
C TYR A 80 16.91 10.68 -14.09
N LYS A 81 17.25 11.13 -15.30
CA LYS A 81 17.54 12.53 -15.63
C LYS A 81 16.37 13.16 -16.36
N ASP A 82 16.36 14.48 -16.47
CA ASP A 82 15.31 15.25 -17.14
C ASP A 82 14.99 14.72 -18.54
N ILE A 83 16.02 14.36 -19.31
CA ILE A 83 15.85 13.78 -20.66
C ILE A 83 15.12 12.44 -20.61
N THR A 84 15.44 11.57 -19.65
CA THR A 84 14.77 10.27 -19.51
C THR A 84 13.32 10.45 -19.06
N LEU A 85 13.06 11.39 -18.15
CA LEU A 85 11.70 11.71 -17.70
C LEU A 85 10.88 12.33 -18.83
N TYR A 86 11.47 13.26 -19.59
CA TYR A 86 10.84 13.86 -20.77
C TYR A 86 10.48 12.81 -21.82
N LYS A 87 11.41 11.89 -22.12
CA LYS A 87 11.13 10.78 -23.04
C LYS A 87 9.96 9.94 -22.54
N VAL A 88 9.97 9.50 -21.27
CA VAL A 88 8.86 8.74 -20.68
C VAL A 88 7.54 9.51 -20.82
N LYS A 89 7.53 10.81 -20.56
CA LYS A 89 6.33 11.65 -20.72
C LYS A 89 5.85 11.75 -22.17
N LEU A 90 6.75 11.85 -23.14
CA LEU A 90 6.40 11.82 -24.56
C LEU A 90 5.79 10.48 -24.97
N TRP A 91 6.38 9.37 -24.54
CA TRP A 91 5.86 8.03 -24.82
C TRP A 91 4.44 7.86 -24.27
N LEU A 92 4.19 8.33 -23.03
CA LEU A 92 2.85 8.31 -22.43
C LEU A 92 1.84 9.16 -23.21
N LEU A 93 2.23 10.34 -23.69
CA LEU A 93 1.35 11.22 -24.46
C LEU A 93 0.96 10.61 -25.81
N GLY A 94 1.89 9.95 -26.50
CA GLY A 94 1.61 9.26 -27.76
C GLY A 94 0.61 8.10 -27.58
N GLU A 95 0.71 7.36 -26.47
CA GLU A 95 -0.21 6.25 -26.18
C GLU A 95 -1.66 6.70 -25.93
N GLU A 96 -1.88 7.93 -25.44
CA GLU A 96 -3.20 8.57 -25.31
C GLU A 96 -3.80 8.96 -26.67
N ASP A 97 -2.98 9.38 -27.64
CA ASP A 97 -3.43 9.72 -28.99
C ASP A 97 -3.80 8.47 -29.82
N HIS A 98 -3.16 7.32 -29.55
CA HIS A 98 -3.49 6.05 -30.21
C HIS A 98 -4.72 5.35 -29.64
N ARG A 99 -5.26 5.82 -28.51
CA ARG A 99 -6.44 5.26 -27.82
C ARG A 99 -7.76 5.98 -28.15
N LYS A 100 -7.76 6.91 -29.11
CA LYS A 100 -8.95 7.63 -29.58
C LYS A 100 -9.48 7.09 -30.90
#